data_AF-A0A922YVZ6-F1
#
_entry.id   AF-A0A922YVZ6-F1
#
_cell.length_a   1.000
_cell.length_b   1.000
_cell.length_c   1.000
_cell.angle_alpha   90.00
_cell.angle_beta   90.00
_cell.angle_gamma   90.00
#
_symmetry.space_group_name_H-M   'P 1'
#
loop_
_entity.id
_entity.type
_entity.pdbx_description
1 polymer ?
#
loop_
_entity_poly.entity_id
_entity_poly.type
_entity_poly.pdbx_seq_one_letter_code
_entity_poly.pdbx_strand_id
1 'polypeptide(L)'
;MAFFDQYSAAWLIGLVLALLATGLVAGTLAGLLGVGGGIVIVPVLFHLFTLLGIDESVRMHVAVGTSLATIIPTSIMSARAHR
;
A
#
# COMPACT_ATOMS: atom_id res chain seq x y z
N MET A 1 -14.01 -21.36 15.48
CA MET A 1 -13.79 -20.42 16.60
C MET A 1 -12.56 -20.77 17.48
N ALA A 2 -11.84 -21.88 17.24
CA ALA A 2 -10.72 -22.33 18.09
C ALA A 2 -9.36 -21.62 17.89
N PHE A 3 -9.26 -20.61 17.02
CA PHE A 3 -8.00 -19.88 16.77
C PHE A 3 -7.78 -18.72 17.76
N PHE A 4 -8.87 -18.14 18.29
CA PHE A 4 -8.82 -17.00 19.20
C PHE A 4 -8.60 -17.40 20.67
N ASP A 5 -8.89 -18.65 21.03
CA ASP A 5 -8.73 -19.16 22.41
C ASP A 5 -7.26 -19.28 22.87
N GLN A 6 -6.31 -19.21 21.94
CA GLN A 6 -4.87 -19.26 22.23
C GLN A 6 -4.26 -17.87 22.51
N TYR A 7 -5.00 -16.78 22.24
CA TYR A 7 -4.51 -15.42 22.38
C TYR A 7 -5.25 -14.68 23.49
N SER A 8 -4.50 -14.20 24.49
CA SER A 8 -5.08 -13.39 25.55
C SER A 8 -5.65 -12.07 24.99
N ALA A 9 -6.75 -11.58 25.59
CA ALA A 9 -7.38 -10.32 25.18
C ALA A 9 -6.37 -9.15 25.18
N ALA A 10 -5.41 -9.15 26.11
CA ALA A 10 -4.36 -8.13 26.17
C ALA A 10 -3.44 -8.18 24.94
N TRP A 11 -3.18 -9.37 24.41
CA TRP A 11 -2.37 -9.57 23.20
C TRP A 11 -3.08 -9.05 21.95
N LEU A 12 -4.38 -9.35 21.83
CA LEU A 12 -5.19 -8.85 20.73
C LEU A 12 -5.33 -7.32 20.77
N ILE A 13 -5.52 -6.75 21.97
CA ILE A 13 -5.54 -5.30 22.17
C ILE A 13 -4.20 -4.68 21.79
N GLY A 14 -3.07 -5.27 22.21
CA GLY A 14 -1.73 -4.81 21.83
C GLY A 14 -1.50 -4.83 20.32
N LEU A 15 -1.96 -5.88 19.63
CA LEU A 15 -1.88 -6.00 18.18
C LEU A 15 -2.74 -4.95 17.46
N VAL A 16 -3.96 -4.70 17.94
CA VAL A 16 -4.83 -3.64 17.39
C VAL A 16 -4.19 -2.27 17.56
N LEU A 17 -3.64 -1.96 18.75
CA LEU A 17 -2.96 -0.70 18.99
C LEU A 17 -1.72 -0.52 18.10
N ALA A 18 -0.94 -1.58 17.90
CA ALA A 18 0.21 -1.55 16.99
C ALA A 18 -0.21 -1.29 15.54
N LEU A 19 -1.24 -1.98 15.04
CA LEU A 19 -1.76 -1.78 13.68
C LEU A 19 -2.31 -0.37 13.46
N LEU A 20 -3.00 0.19 14.45
CA LEU A 20 -3.50 1.57 14.40
C LEU A 20 -2.35 2.59 14.36
N ALA A 21 -1.32 2.41 15.20
CA ALA A 21 -0.15 3.27 15.19
C ALA A 21 0.61 3.20 13.85
N THR A 22 0.82 1.99 13.32
CA THR A 22 1.46 1.80 12.02
C THR A 22 0.63 2.39 10.88
N GLY A 23 -0.68 2.17 10.87
CA GLY A 23 -1.57 2.73 9.85
C GLY A 23 -1.61 4.26 9.88
N LEU A 24 -1.59 4.86 11.07
CA LEU A 24 -1.52 6.31 11.23
C LEU A 24 -0.20 6.87 10.70
N VAL A 25 0.93 6.28 11.06
CA VAL A 25 2.25 6.74 10.61
C VAL A 25 2.43 6.51 9.10
N ALA A 26 2.09 5.33 8.60
CA ALA A 26 2.22 5.01 7.18
C ALA A 26 1.26 5.84 6.31
N GLY A 27 0.00 6.02 6.75
CA GLY A 27 -1.00 6.81 6.04
C GLY A 27 -0.71 8.30 6.06
N THR A 28 -0.22 8.83 7.18
CA THR A 28 0.22 10.24 7.27
C THR A 28 1.47 10.49 6.45
N LEU A 29 2.48 9.60 6.47
CA LEU A 29 3.64 9.73 5.59
C LEU A 29 3.27 9.61 4.11
N ALA A 30 2.35 8.70 3.76
CA ALA A 30 1.84 8.59 2.39
C ALA A 30 1.06 9.84 1.94
N GLY A 31 0.30 10.48 2.84
CA GLY A 31 -0.43 11.72 2.58
C GLY A 31 0.45 12.97 2.55
N LEU A 32 1.40 13.09 3.49
CA LEU A 32 2.29 14.26 3.66
C LEU A 32 3.37 14.35 2.59
N LEU A 33 3.91 13.22 2.13
CA LEU A 33 4.93 13.23 1.08
C LEU A 33 4.34 13.47 -0.31
N GLY A 34 3.01 13.47 -0.47
CA GLY A 34 2.35 13.67 -1.76
C GLY A 34 2.72 12.60 -2.81
N VAL A 35 3.47 11.56 -2.41
CA VAL A 35 3.82 10.41 -3.23
C VAL A 35 2.61 9.49 -3.20
N GLY A 36 1.59 9.79 -4.01
CA GLY A 36 0.38 8.99 -4.08
C GLY A 36 0.71 7.52 -4.33
N GLY A 37 0.75 6.69 -3.29
CA GLY A 37 0.93 5.24 -3.31
C GLY A 37 2.17 4.66 -4.02
N GLY A 38 2.84 5.35 -4.95
CA GLY A 38 3.68 4.76 -6.01
C GLY A 38 4.94 4.06 -5.52
N ILE A 39 5.61 4.65 -4.52
CA ILE A 39 6.78 4.01 -3.89
C ILE A 39 6.41 2.65 -3.26
N VAL A 40 5.14 2.48 -2.85
CA VAL A 40 4.63 1.21 -2.29
C VAL A 40 3.97 0.35 -3.39
N ILE A 41 3.21 0.95 -4.31
CA ILE A 41 2.45 0.27 -5.35
C ILE A 41 3.39 -0.43 -6.34
N VAL A 42 4.50 0.19 -6.74
CA VAL A 42 5.45 -0.42 -7.70
C VAL A 42 6.04 -1.75 -7.18
N PRO A 43 6.67 -1.83 -5.98
CA PRO A 43 7.19 -3.11 -5.48
C PRO A 43 6.09 -4.15 -5.20
N VAL A 44 4.91 -3.71 -4.76
CA VAL A 44 3.75 -4.61 -4.58
C VAL A 44 3.30 -5.21 -5.92
N LEU A 45 3.12 -4.39 -6.95
CA LEU A 45 2.76 -4.87 -8.29
C LEU A 45 3.85 -5.74 -8.90
N PHE A 46 5.12 -5.41 -8.69
CA PHE A 46 6.24 -6.24 -9.15
C PHE A 46 6.19 -7.65 -8.53
N HIS A 47 5.94 -7.74 -7.21
CA HIS A 47 5.81 -9.04 -6.55
C HIS A 47 4.56 -9.80 -7.03
N LEU A 48 3.44 -9.10 -7.20
CA LEU A 48 2.21 -9.69 -7.74
C LEU A 48 2.42 -10.24 -9.16
N PHE A 49 3.08 -9.49 -10.03
CA PHE A 49 3.41 -9.90 -11.40
C PHE A 49 4.44 -11.04 -11.44
N THR A 50 5.30 -11.12 -10.42
CA THR A 50 6.18 -12.29 -10.22
C THR A 50 5.34 -13.54 -9.92
N LEU A 51 4.35 -13.45 -9.03
CA LEU A 51 3.44 -14.56 -8.70
C LEU A 51 2.55 -14.97 -9.88
N LEU A 52 2.19 -14.02 -10.74
CA LEU A 52 1.42 -14.25 -11.97
C LEU A 52 2.26 -14.86 -13.12
N GLY A 53 3.58 -15.05 -12.92
CA GLY A 53 4.46 -15.64 -13.92
C GLY A 53 4.78 -14.71 -15.11
N ILE A 54 4.66 -13.39 -14.93
CA ILE A 54 5.01 -12.42 -15.97
C ILE A 54 6.53 -12.40 -16.17
N ASP A 55 6.93 -12.41 -17.45
CA ASP A 55 8.32 -12.41 -17.88
C ASP A 55 9.11 -11.25 -17.26
N GLU A 56 10.31 -11.55 -16.76
CA GLU A 56 11.13 -10.60 -16.01
C GLU A 56 11.53 -9.37 -16.84
N SER A 57 11.66 -9.55 -18.17
CA SER A 57 12.00 -8.46 -19.10
C SER A 57 10.94 -7.34 -19.13
N VAL A 58 9.67 -7.69 -18.97
CA VAL A 58 8.54 -6.74 -19.02
C VAL A 58 7.97 -6.42 -17.63
N ARG A 59 8.25 -7.26 -16.63
CA ARG A 59 7.65 -7.16 -15.29
C ARG A 59 7.79 -5.77 -14.66
N MET A 60 8.98 -5.19 -14.69
CA MET A 60 9.21 -3.85 -14.15
C MET A 60 8.50 -2.75 -14.96
N HIS A 61 8.49 -2.87 -16.29
CA HIS A 61 7.82 -1.90 -17.15
C HIS A 61 6.31 -1.87 -16.89
N VAL A 62 5.68 -3.04 -16.74
CA VAL A 62 4.24 -3.14 -16.46
C VAL A 62 3.94 -2.64 -15.03
N ALA A 63 4.74 -3.00 -14.03
CA ALA A 63 4.53 -2.55 -12.64
C ALA A 63 4.59 -1.02 -12.50
N VAL A 64 5.59 -0.40 -13.13
CA VAL A 64 5.74 1.07 -13.14
C VAL A 64 4.62 1.71 -13.96
N GLY A 65 4.31 1.18 -15.14
CA GLY A 65 3.25 1.71 -16.01
C GLY A 65 1.88 1.71 -15.33
N THR A 66 1.50 0.60 -14.68
CA THR A 66 0.24 0.48 -13.94
C THR A 66 0.21 1.42 -12.73
N SER A 67 1.31 1.55 -11.99
CA SER A 67 1.39 2.52 -10.89
C SER A 67 1.17 3.95 -11.40
N LEU A 68 1.83 4.35 -12.49
CA LEU A 68 1.66 5.69 -13.07
C LEU A 68 0.23 5.94 -13.53
N ALA A 69 -0.42 4.94 -14.14
CA ALA A 69 -1.81 5.01 -14.57
C ALA A 69 -2.77 5.30 -13.40
N THR A 70 -2.46 4.81 -12.19
CA THR A 70 -3.24 5.14 -10.98
C THR A 70 -2.89 6.50 -10.39
N ILE A 71 -1.61 6.91 -10.44
CA ILE A 71 -1.12 8.16 -9.83
C ILE A 71 -1.63 9.38 -10.57
N ILE A 72 -1.52 9.41 -11.90
CA ILE A 72 -1.87 10.57 -12.73
C ILE A 72 -3.30 11.11 -12.46
N PRO A 73 -4.38 10.30 -12.47
CA PRO A 73 -5.71 10.80 -12.19
C PRO A 73 -5.87 11.26 -10.73
N THR A 74 -5.28 10.54 -9.77
CA THR A 74 -5.35 10.92 -8.35
C THR A 74 -4.62 12.23 -8.06
N SER A 75 -3.47 12.48 -8.71
CA SER A 75 -2.72 13.73 -8.55
C SER A 75 -3.46 14.92 -9.16
N ILE A 76 -4.15 14.73 -10.29
CA ILE A 76 -5.00 15.76 -10.90
C ILE A 76 -6.17 16.11 -9.96
N MET A 77 -6.84 15.12 -9.38
CA MET A 77 -7.93 15.35 -8.42
C MET A 77 -7.42 16.07 -7.16
N SER A 78 -6.28 15.66 -6.61
CA SER A 78 -5.66 16.30 -5.45
C SER A 78 -5.30 17.76 -5.72
N ALA A 79 -4.71 18.06 -6.89
CA ALA A 79 -4.37 19.42 -7.29
C ALA A 79 -5.61 20.30 -7.48
N ARG A 80 -6.73 19.73 -7.96
CA ARG A 80 -8.01 20.45 -8.09
C ARG A 80 -8.70 20.68 -6.75
N ALA A 81 -8.56 19.76 -5.79
CA ALA A 81 -9.14 19.87 -4.46
C ALA A 81 -8.45 20.91 -3.56
N HIS A 82 -7.26 21.40 -3.95
CA HIS A 82 -6.52 22.48 -3.28
C HIS A 82 -6.55 23.78 -4.10
N ARG A 83 -7.69 24.08 -4.73
CA ARG A 83 -7.98 25.34 -5.41
C ARG A 83 -9.19 26.02 -4.77
#